data_AF-A0A2N0BQC6-F1
#
_entry.id   AF-A0A2N0BQC6-F1
#
_cell.length_a   1.000
_cell.length_b   1.000
_cell.length_c   1.000
_cell.angle_alpha   90.00
_cell.angle_beta   90.00
_cell.angle_gamma   90.00
#
_symmetry.space_group_name_H-M   'P 1'
#
loop_
_entity.id
_entity.type
_entity.pdbx_description
1 polymer ?
#
loop_
_entity_poly.entity_id
_entity_poly.type
_entity_poly.pdbx_seq_one_letter_code
_entity_poly.pdbx_strand_id
1 'polypeptide(L)'
;MKFFSWITILLWLLFAGLQYNDPDPWLWIPIYLSVVLLYLGLLIFPDKTKLLLRTSLVLSAAFSAGTVLAAMQIENLSMDDEVSRETGGLLLSAIWSRIPAYLIRKRENGAVSKG
;
A
#
# COMPACT_ATOMS: atom_id res chain seq x y z
N MET A 1 13.31 0.02 10.02
CA MET A 1 11.98 -0.50 9.60
C MET A 1 10.87 -0.01 10.50
N LYS A 2 10.97 -0.17 11.83
CA LYS A 2 9.90 0.24 12.75
C LYS A 2 9.46 1.71 12.63
N PHE A 3 10.42 2.64 12.61
CA PHE A 3 10.13 4.08 12.44
C PHE A 3 9.41 4.39 11.11
N PHE A 4 9.93 3.87 9.99
CA PHE A 4 9.29 4.00 8.67
C PHE A 4 7.88 3.40 8.64
N SER A 5 7.68 2.26 9.32
CA SER A 5 6.35 1.65 9.44
C SER A 5 5.37 2.52 10.20
N TRP A 6 5.78 3.13 11.30
CA TRP A 6 4.94 4.07 12.04
C TRP A 6 4.57 5.31 11.22
N ILE A 7 5.53 5.91 10.52
CA ILE A 7 5.27 7.03 9.62
C ILE A 7 4.24 6.64 8.55
N THR A 8 4.44 5.47 7.93
CA THR A 8 3.51 4.96 6.91
C THR A 8 2.11 4.77 7.48
N ILE A 9 1.99 4.16 8.66
CA ILE A 9 0.70 3.96 9.33
C ILE A 9 0.00 5.29 9.56
N LEU A 10 0.68 6.28 10.14
CA LEU A 10 0.08 7.59 10.42
C LEU A 10 -0.32 8.32 9.13
N LEU A 11 0.52 8.26 8.10
CA LEU A 11 0.23 8.89 6.81
C LEU A 11 -0.98 8.24 6.10
N TRP A 12 -1.09 6.91 6.12
CA TRP A 12 -2.23 6.23 5.52
C TRP A 12 -3.52 6.38 6.33
N LEU A 13 -3.42 6.52 7.65
CA LEU A 13 -4.57 6.91 8.48
C LEU A 13 -5.05 8.32 8.17
N LEU A 14 -4.13 9.26 7.90
CA LEU A 14 -4.47 10.60 7.43
C LEU A 14 -5.20 10.53 6.08
N PHE A 15 -4.66 9.77 5.11
CA PHE A 15 -5.32 9.58 3.82
C PHE A 15 -6.70 8.94 3.96
N ALA A 16 -6.86 7.91 4.79
CA ALA A 16 -8.17 7.33 5.10
C ALA A 16 -9.13 8.36 5.71
N GLY A 17 -8.65 9.22 6.62
CA GLY A 17 -9.45 10.31 7.19
C GLY A 17 -9.88 11.36 6.15
N LEU A 18 -9.05 11.64 5.15
CA LEU A 18 -9.40 12.57 4.08
C LEU A 18 -10.52 12.03 3.17
N GLN A 19 -10.63 10.71 3.01
CA GLN A 19 -11.64 10.08 2.15
C GLN A 19 -13.07 10.17 2.65
N TYR A 20 -13.30 10.63 3.88
CA TYR A 20 -14.67 11.00 4.29
C TYR A 20 -15.26 12.14 3.45
N ASN A 21 -14.43 12.90 2.73
CA ASN A 21 -14.86 13.97 1.81
C ASN A 21 -15.02 13.48 0.36
N ASP A 22 -14.74 12.21 0.10
CA ASP A 22 -14.79 11.60 -1.23
C ASP A 22 -16.20 11.02 -1.46
N PRO A 23 -16.70 10.95 -2.71
CA PRO A 23 -18.02 10.35 -3.00
C PRO A 23 -18.14 8.88 -2.61
N ASP A 24 -17.05 8.10 -2.67
CA ASP A 24 -17.05 6.66 -2.38
C ASP A 24 -16.16 6.27 -1.18
N PRO A 25 -16.44 6.79 0.03
CA PRO A 25 -15.59 6.58 1.21
C PRO A 25 -15.49 5.11 1.61
N TRP A 26 -16.56 4.35 1.37
CA TRP A 26 -16.65 2.92 1.69
C TRP A 26 -15.69 2.05 0.87
N LEU A 27 -15.25 2.52 -0.29
CA LEU A 27 -14.25 1.84 -1.12
C LEU A 27 -12.84 2.29 -0.72
N TRP A 28 -12.62 3.61 -0.63
CA TRP A 28 -11.29 4.19 -0.46
C TRP A 28 -10.71 4.01 0.94
N ILE A 29 -11.54 4.10 1.98
CA ILE A 29 -11.08 3.91 3.37
C ILE A 29 -10.52 2.49 3.56
N PRO A 30 -11.23 1.39 3.20
CA PRO A 30 -10.68 0.04 3.29
C PRO A 30 -9.39 -0.17 2.48
N ILE A 31 -9.28 0.43 1.30
CA ILE A 31 -8.04 0.38 0.50
C ILE A 31 -6.86 0.93 1.30
N TYR A 32 -7.00 2.13 1.87
CA TYR A 32 -5.92 2.73 2.66
C TYR A 32 -5.67 2.00 3.98
N LEU A 33 -6.72 1.54 4.66
CA LEU A 33 -6.58 0.73 5.88
C LEU A 33 -5.86 -0.60 5.63
N SER A 34 -5.99 -1.20 4.45
CA SER A 34 -5.25 -2.44 4.14
C SER A 34 -3.73 -2.23 4.17
N VAL A 35 -3.25 -1.05 3.76
CA VAL A 35 -1.83 -0.68 3.86
C VAL A 35 -1.45 -0.45 5.32
N VAL A 36 -2.31 0.20 6.11
CA VAL A 36 -2.11 0.34 7.57
C VAL A 36 -1.94 -1.05 8.21
N LEU A 37 -2.83 -1.99 7.91
CA LEU A 37 -2.80 -3.35 8.47
C LEU A 37 -1.55 -4.12 8.04
N LEU A 38 -1.09 -3.98 6.79
CA LEU A 38 0.16 -4.58 6.33
C LEU A 38 1.35 -4.08 7.15
N TYR A 39 1.45 -2.77 7.36
CA TYR A 39 2.55 -2.18 8.09
C TYR A 39 2.48 -2.40 9.59
N LEU A 40 1.27 -2.48 10.16
CA LEU A 40 1.05 -2.89 11.54
C LEU A 40 1.45 -4.36 11.73
N GLY A 41 1.14 -5.23 10.76
CA GLY A 41 1.58 -6.63 10.75
C GLY A 41 3.11 -6.78 10.79
N LEU A 42 3.86 -5.91 10.10
CA LEU A 42 5.34 -5.88 10.19
C LEU A 42 5.86 -5.52 11.58
N LEU A 43 5.09 -4.77 12.37
CA LEU A 43 5.45 -4.35 13.72
C LEU A 43 5.09 -5.41 14.76
N ILE A 44 3.88 -5.98 14.67
CA ILE A 44 3.33 -6.92 15.66
C ILE A 44 3.83 -8.35 15.42
N PHE A 45 3.97 -8.76 14.15
CA PHE A 45 4.30 -10.14 13.78
C PHE A 45 5.58 -10.24 12.93
N PRO A 46 6.73 -9.74 13.40
CA PRO A 46 7.96 -9.65 12.61
C PRO A 46 8.44 -11.02 12.09
N ASP A 47 8.14 -12.12 12.79
CA ASP A 47 8.57 -13.47 12.45
C ASP A 47 7.68 -14.13 11.37
N LYS A 48 6.51 -13.57 11.06
CA LYS A 48 5.57 -14.12 10.06
C LYS A 48 5.95 -13.66 8.65
N THR A 49 7.24 -13.72 8.30
CA THR A 49 7.79 -13.16 7.05
C THR A 49 7.13 -13.70 5.79
N LYS A 50 6.86 -15.02 5.71
CA LYS A 50 6.20 -15.64 4.56
C LYS A 50 4.78 -15.12 4.32
N LEU A 51 4.00 -14.95 5.40
CA LEU A 51 2.64 -14.42 5.32
C LEU A 51 2.68 -12.96 4.88
N LEU A 52 3.48 -12.12 5.56
CA LEU A 52 3.62 -10.71 5.26
C LEU A 52 4.15 -10.46 3.84
N LEU A 53 5.08 -11.30 3.37
CA LEU A 53 5.56 -11.29 1.99
C LEU A 53 4.42 -11.56 1.01
N ARG A 54 3.64 -12.63 1.21
CA ARG A 54 2.51 -12.96 0.34
C ARG A 54 1.48 -11.85 0.32
N THR A 55 1.06 -11.35 1.49
CA THR A 55 0.12 -10.23 1.61
C THR A 55 0.62 -8.98 0.89
N SER A 56 1.89 -8.62 1.09
CA SER A 56 2.54 -7.49 0.41
C SER A 56 2.51 -7.63 -1.12
N LEU A 57 2.79 -8.83 -1.64
CA LEU A 57 2.75 -9.10 -3.09
C LEU A 57 1.32 -9.05 -3.65
N VAL A 58 0.36 -9.66 -2.96
CA VAL A 58 -1.04 -9.67 -3.40
C VAL A 58 -1.62 -8.26 -3.42
N LEU A 59 -1.43 -7.48 -2.34
CA LEU A 59 -1.90 -6.10 -2.28
C LEU A 59 -1.22 -5.24 -3.36
N SER A 60 0.10 -5.37 -3.52
CA SER A 60 0.83 -4.64 -4.57
C SER A 60 0.28 -4.96 -5.97
N ALA A 61 0.06 -6.25 -6.28
CA ALA A 61 -0.49 -6.66 -7.58
C ALA A 61 -1.93 -6.18 -7.78
N ALA A 62 -2.79 -6.30 -6.76
CA ALA A 62 -4.18 -5.85 -6.81
C ALA A 62 -4.27 -4.34 -7.05
N PHE A 63 -3.49 -3.55 -6.32
CA PHE A 63 -3.46 -2.09 -6.50
C PHE A 63 -2.83 -1.67 -7.82
N SER A 64 -1.80 -2.37 -8.32
CA SER A 64 -1.28 -2.12 -9.66
C SER A 64 -2.33 -2.40 -10.74
N ALA A 65 -3.07 -3.50 -10.63
CA ALA A 65 -4.16 -3.79 -11.55
C ALA A 65 -5.26 -2.72 -11.50
N GLY A 66 -5.69 -2.33 -10.29
CA GLY A 66 -6.64 -1.23 -10.09
C GLY A 66 -6.14 0.08 -10.69
N THR A 67 -4.86 0.41 -10.49
CA THR A 67 -4.23 1.62 -11.06
C THR A 67 -4.33 1.61 -12.58
N VAL A 68 -4.02 0.49 -13.23
CA VAL A 68 -4.12 0.38 -14.70
C VAL A 68 -5.57 0.55 -15.16
N LEU A 69 -6.52 -0.11 -14.50
CA LEU A 69 -7.94 -0.02 -14.86
C LEU A 69 -8.50 1.39 -14.66
N ALA A 70 -8.10 2.09 -13.60
CA ALA A 70 -8.50 3.47 -13.34
C ALA A 70 -7.82 4.43 -14.32
N ALA A 71 -6.53 4.23 -14.62
CA ALA A 71 -5.79 5.04 -15.59
C ALA A 71 -6.39 4.95 -17.01
N MET A 72 -6.98 3.82 -17.39
CA MET A 72 -7.69 3.66 -18.67
C MET A 72 -8.98 4.48 -18.77
N GLN A 73 -9.50 4.96 -17.63
CA GLN A 73 -10.73 5.76 -17.55
C GLN A 73 -10.43 7.26 -17.44
N ILE A 74 -9.15 7.66 -17.35
CA ILE A 74 -8.76 9.07 -17.28
C ILE A 74 -8.99 9.72 -18.65
N GLU A 75 -9.98 10.59 -18.73
CA GLU A 75 -10.21 11.43 -19.90
C GLU A 75 -9.35 12.70 -19.87
N ASN A 76 -9.20 13.29 -18.68
CA ASN A 76 -8.39 14.48 -18.46
C ASN A 76 -7.49 14.30 -17.24
N LEU A 77 -6.18 14.32 -17.46
CA LEU A 77 -5.21 14.25 -16.38
C LEU A 77 -5.20 15.58 -15.59
N SER A 78 -6.04 15.67 -14.57
CA SER A 78 -6.17 16.83 -13.68
C SER A 78 -6.21 16.39 -12.22
N MET A 79 -5.71 17.22 -11.31
CA MET A 79 -5.82 16.92 -9.87
C MET A 79 -7.23 17.19 -9.32
N ASP A 80 -8.04 17.94 -10.05
CA ASP A 80 -9.44 18.19 -9.73
C ASP A 80 -10.35 17.07 -10.26
N ASP A 81 -9.82 16.23 -11.16
CA ASP A 81 -10.52 15.07 -11.68
C ASP A 81 -10.46 13.91 -10.67
N GLU A 82 -11.62 13.36 -10.37
CA GLU A 82 -11.81 12.31 -9.37
C GLU A 82 -11.03 11.05 -9.74
N VAL A 83 -11.21 10.56 -10.97
CA VAL A 83 -10.56 9.32 -11.46
C VAL A 83 -9.04 9.45 -11.44
N SER A 84 -8.51 10.64 -11.78
CA SER A 84 -7.08 10.94 -11.69
C SER A 84 -6.56 10.88 -10.25
N ARG A 85 -7.31 11.42 -9.29
CA ARG A 85 -6.96 11.38 -7.86
C ARG A 85 -7.01 9.95 -7.30
N GLU A 86 -8.05 9.21 -7.64
CA GLU A 86 -8.23 7.80 -7.31
C GLU A 86 -7.11 6.92 -7.85
N THR A 87 -6.74 7.13 -9.12
CA THR A 87 -5.62 6.45 -9.77
C THR A 87 -4.31 6.73 -9.02
N GLY A 88 -4.10 7.97 -8.59
CA GLY A 88 -2.94 8.34 -7.76
C GLY A 88 -2.93 7.61 -6.41
N GLY A 89 -4.08 7.50 -5.74
CA GLY A 89 -4.24 6.76 -4.49
C GLY A 89 -3.93 5.26 -4.64
N LEU A 90 -4.39 4.64 -5.73
CA LEU A 90 -4.08 3.25 -6.05
C LEU A 90 -2.60 3.05 -6.36
N LEU A 91 -1.99 3.95 -7.15
CA LEU A 91 -0.57 3.87 -7.49
C LEU A 91 0.31 3.96 -6.23
N LEU A 92 0.03 4.91 -5.35
CA LEU A 92 0.74 5.06 -4.07
C LEU A 92 0.59 3.81 -3.21
N SER A 93 -0.63 3.26 -3.13
CA SER A 93 -0.92 2.03 -2.37
C SER A 93 -0.18 0.82 -2.95
N ALA A 94 -0.06 0.72 -4.28
CA ALA A 94 0.71 -0.33 -4.95
C ALA A 94 2.20 -0.27 -4.62
N ILE A 95 2.79 0.93 -4.67
CA ILE A 95 4.20 1.17 -4.37
C ILE A 95 4.48 0.85 -2.90
N TRP A 96 3.68 1.38 -1.97
CA TRP A 96 3.89 1.14 -0.55
C TRP A 96 3.66 -0.31 -0.16
N SER A 97 2.70 -0.98 -0.79
CA SER A 97 2.50 -2.42 -0.58
C SER A 97 3.67 -3.25 -1.10
N ARG A 98 4.49 -2.76 -2.05
CA ARG A 98 5.65 -3.47 -2.60
C ARG A 98 6.89 -3.40 -1.70
N ILE A 99 7.05 -2.32 -0.94
CA ILE A 99 8.24 -2.06 -0.11
C ILE A 99 8.50 -3.19 0.90
N PRO A 100 7.51 -3.69 1.67
CA PRO A 100 7.72 -4.78 2.62
C PRO A 100 8.27 -6.05 1.96
N ALA A 101 7.75 -6.45 0.80
CA ALA A 101 8.25 -7.60 0.05
C ALA A 101 9.73 -7.46 -0.31
N TYR A 102 10.14 -6.28 -0.78
CA TYR A 102 11.55 -5.99 -1.08
C TYR A 102 12.43 -6.11 0.19
N LEU A 103 11.98 -5.50 1.29
CA LEU A 103 12.71 -5.47 2.55
C LEU A 103 12.81 -6.85 3.23
N ILE A 104 11.80 -7.71 3.08
CA ILE A 104 11.83 -9.09 3.57
C ILE A 104 12.83 -9.91 2.75
N ARG A 105 12.73 -9.89 1.41
CA ARG A 105 13.64 -10.64 0.52
C ARG A 105 15.10 -10.21 0.69
N LYS A 106 15.35 -8.91 0.84
CA LYS A 106 16.70 -8.38 1.11
C LYS A 106 17.29 -8.96 2.40
N ARG A 107 16.48 -9.10 3.45
CA ARG A 107 16.93 -9.70 4.72
C ARG A 107 17.19 -11.19 4.59
N GLU A 108 16.33 -11.92 3.89
CA GLU A 108 16.50 -13.36 3.64
C GLU A 108 17.80 -13.64 2.86
N ASN A 109 18.04 -12.91 1.76
CA ASN A 109 19.25 -13.07 0.95
C ASN A 109 20.54 -12.75 1.73
N GLY A 110 20.51 -11.74 2.59
CA GLY A 110 21.65 -11.37 3.45
C GLY A 110 21.92 -12.32 4.61
N ALA A 111 20.93 -13.14 5.00
CA ALA A 111 21.13 -14.20 5.99
C ALA A 111 21.79 -15.43 5.35
N VAL A 112 21.42 -15.78 4.11
CA VAL A 112 22.01 -16.89 3.36
C VAL A 112 23.50 -16.67 3.06
N SER A 113 23.93 -15.43 2.81
CA SER A 113 25.35 -15.13 2.53
C SER A 113 26.27 -15.18 3.75
N LYS A 114 25.74 -15.36 4.96
CA LYS A 114 26.51 -15.33 6.23
C LYS A 114 26.58 -16.69 6.94
N GLY A 115 25.88 -17.71 6.43
CA GLY A 115 25.94 -19.09 6.92
C GLY A 115 26.78 -19.94 6.00
#